data_AF-A0AAE9F1E5-F1
#
_entry.id   AF-A0AAE9F1E5-F1
#
_cell.length_a   1.000
_cell.length_b   1.000
_cell.length_c   1.000
_cell.angle_alpha   90.00
_cell.angle_beta   90.00
_cell.angle_gamma   90.00
#
_symmetry.space_group_name_H-M   'P 1'
#
loop_
_entity.id
_entity.type
_entity.pdbx_description
1 polymer ?
#
loop_
_entity_poly.entity_id
_entity_poly.type
_entity_poly.pdbx_seq_one_letter_code
_entity_poly.pdbx_strand_id
1 'polypeptide(L)'
;MRKMKWDASLATSAQKYTNGCPDDHSGAEGVGENMYWSWSSQAPSTNLDSFGVAASNSWEKEFQDYGWTSILLDEDTFKSGIGHATQMAWAETNLVGCGVKNCGKDSTMNNMYKVQVVCQYKEP
;
A
#
# COMPACT_ATOMS: atom_id res chain seq x y z
N MET A 1 16.40 -3.50 11.51
CA MET A 1 15.44 -4.32 10.74
C MET A 1 14.76 -5.29 11.69
N ARG A 2 13.55 -4.93 12.14
CA ARG A 2 12.70 -5.83 12.94
C ARG A 2 11.96 -6.80 12.02
N LYS A 3 11.60 -7.98 12.55
CA LYS A 3 10.76 -8.92 11.81
C LYS A 3 9.31 -8.43 11.81
N MET A 4 8.72 -8.29 10.63
CA MET A 4 7.32 -7.91 10.47
C MET A 4 6.38 -8.94 11.10
N LYS A 5 5.32 -8.44 11.73
CA LYS A 5 4.22 -9.21 12.30
C LYS A 5 2.91 -8.61 11.80
N TRP A 6 1.96 -9.50 11.55
CA TRP A 6 0.60 -9.08 11.26
C TRP A 6 -0.06 -8.49 12.52
N ASP A 7 -0.66 -7.32 12.38
CA ASP A 7 -1.46 -6.69 13.41
C ASP A 7 -2.93 -6.62 12.98
N ALA A 8 -3.80 -7.29 13.73
CA ALA A 8 -5.21 -7.39 13.40
C ALA A 8 -5.96 -6.05 13.54
N SER A 9 -5.48 -5.14 14.39
CA SER A 9 -6.08 -3.81 14.58
C SER A 9 -5.77 -2.92 13.39
N LEU A 10 -4.50 -2.91 12.93
CA LEU A 10 -4.10 -2.24 11.68
C LEU A 10 -4.86 -2.81 10.48
N ALA A 11 -5.02 -4.14 10.39
CA ALA A 11 -5.75 -4.76 9.30
C ALA A 11 -7.24 -4.35 9.29
N THR A 12 -7.86 -4.29 10.47
CA THR A 12 -9.24 -3.81 10.62
C THR A 12 -9.36 -2.34 10.22
N SER A 13 -8.41 -1.50 10.65
CA SER A 13 -8.35 -0.09 10.28
C SER A 13 -8.18 0.11 8.77
N ALA A 14 -7.17 -0.53 8.18
CA ALA A 14 -6.88 -0.47 6.75
C ALA A 14 -8.06 -1.00 5.91
N GLN A 15 -8.69 -2.11 6.30
CA GLN A 15 -9.88 -2.63 5.61
C GLN A 15 -11.06 -1.69 5.74
N LYS A 16 -11.30 -1.09 6.92
CA LYS A 16 -12.35 -0.08 7.10
C LYS A 16 -12.14 1.10 6.15
N TYR A 17 -10.90 1.57 6.01
CA TYR A 17 -10.57 2.65 5.10
C TYR A 17 -10.76 2.24 3.62
N THR A 18 -10.18 1.10 3.23
CA THR A 18 -10.25 0.56 1.84
C THR A 18 -11.68 0.27 1.39
N ASN A 19 -12.60 -0.04 2.30
CA ASN A 19 -14.02 -0.23 1.99
C ASN A 19 -14.70 1.02 1.39
N GLY A 20 -14.17 2.21 1.69
CA GLY A 20 -14.64 3.48 1.12
C GLY A 20 -14.11 3.75 -0.29
N CYS A 21 -13.22 2.92 -0.81
CA CYS A 21 -12.54 3.12 -2.09
C CYS A 21 -11.90 4.52 -2.24
N PRO A 22 -11.08 4.97 -1.26
CA PRO A 22 -10.56 6.33 -1.22
C PRO A 22 -9.55 6.61 -2.35
N ASP A 23 -9.39 7.88 -2.67
CA ASP A 23 -8.44 8.36 -3.69
C ASP A 23 -7.19 9.02 -3.09
N ASP A 24 -7.08 9.08 -1.76
CA ASP A 24 -5.94 9.65 -1.04
C ASP A 24 -5.66 8.81 0.23
N HIS A 25 -4.63 9.18 0.98
CA HIS A 25 -4.26 8.57 2.26
C HIS A 25 -5.28 8.83 3.37
N SER A 26 -5.36 7.92 4.33
CA SER A 26 -6.29 8.00 5.45
C SER A 26 -6.02 9.15 6.41
N GLY A 27 -4.77 9.64 6.45
CA GLY A 27 -4.32 10.63 7.43
C GLY A 27 -4.42 10.12 8.88
N ALA A 28 -4.51 8.81 9.08
CA ALA A 28 -4.60 8.22 10.40
C ALA A 28 -3.33 8.55 11.21
N GLU A 29 -3.52 9.06 12.43
CA GLU A 29 -2.43 9.55 13.25
C GLU A 29 -1.53 8.41 13.74
N GLY A 30 -0.21 8.58 13.63
CA GLY A 30 0.78 7.64 14.14
C GLY A 30 0.86 6.31 13.40
N VAL A 31 0.31 6.24 12.17
CA VAL A 31 0.46 5.08 11.29
C VAL A 31 1.06 5.49 9.95
N GLY A 32 2.01 4.69 9.47
CA GLY A 32 2.45 4.75 8.08
C GLY A 32 1.43 4.08 7.16
N GLU A 33 1.42 4.42 5.88
CA GLU A 33 0.44 3.87 4.94
C GLU A 33 1.00 3.78 3.52
N ASN A 34 0.81 2.61 2.88
CA ASN A 34 0.99 2.45 1.44
C ASN A 34 -0.35 2.17 0.78
N MET A 35 -0.54 2.71 -0.42
CA MET A 35 -1.73 2.50 -1.23
C MET A 35 -1.37 1.93 -2.60
N TYR A 36 -2.26 1.12 -3.13
CA TYR A 36 -2.11 0.53 -4.46
C TYR A 36 -3.46 0.45 -5.13
N TRP A 37 -3.50 0.79 -6.41
CA TRP A 37 -4.67 0.65 -7.25
C TRP A 37 -4.32 -0.12 -8.52
N SER A 38 -5.21 -1.03 -8.91
CA SER A 38 -5.12 -1.77 -10.15
C SER A 38 -6.41 -1.62 -10.93
N TRP A 39 -6.30 -1.37 -12.22
CA TRP A 39 -7.43 -1.34 -13.15
C TRP A 39 -7.33 -2.48 -14.16
N SER A 40 -8.45 -3.16 -14.42
CA SER A 40 -8.56 -4.18 -15.46
C SER A 40 -9.88 -4.07 -16.23
N SER A 41 -9.87 -4.40 -17.52
CA SER A 41 -11.12 -4.50 -18.31
C SER A 41 -11.96 -5.72 -17.91
N GLN A 42 -11.33 -6.70 -17.25
CA GLN A 42 -11.98 -7.91 -16.75
C GLN A 42 -12.29 -7.74 -15.26
N ALA A 43 -13.43 -8.27 -14.84
CA ALA A 43 -13.78 -8.30 -13.42
C ALA A 43 -12.74 -9.13 -12.64
N PRO A 44 -12.30 -8.69 -11.46
CA PRO A 44 -11.39 -9.49 -10.63
C PRO A 44 -12.12 -10.73 -10.10
N SER A 45 -11.35 -11.74 -9.70
CA SER A 45 -11.88 -12.89 -8.97
C SER A 45 -12.49 -12.46 -7.62
N THR A 46 -13.33 -13.32 -7.05
CA THR A 46 -13.89 -13.10 -5.71
C THR A 46 -12.81 -13.13 -4.62
N ASN A 47 -11.82 -14.01 -4.77
CA ASN A 47 -10.59 -13.96 -3.98
C ASN A 47 -9.68 -12.83 -4.54
N LEU A 48 -9.24 -11.92 -3.66
CA LEU A 48 -8.41 -10.77 -4.01
C LEU A 48 -6.98 -10.87 -3.45
N ASP A 49 -6.57 -12.01 -2.89
CA ASP A 49 -5.31 -12.17 -2.15
C ASP A 49 -4.09 -11.85 -3.03
N SER A 50 -4.16 -12.18 -4.33
CA SER A 50 -3.10 -11.89 -5.29
C SER A 50 -2.79 -10.39 -5.42
N PHE A 51 -3.74 -9.51 -5.13
CA PHE A 51 -3.51 -8.06 -5.15
C PHE A 51 -2.62 -7.59 -4.00
N GLY A 52 -2.59 -8.29 -2.86
CA GLY A 52 -1.64 -8.00 -1.79
C GLY A 52 -0.19 -8.25 -2.22
N VAL A 53 0.03 -9.34 -2.97
CA VAL A 53 1.35 -9.64 -3.56
C VAL A 53 1.70 -8.63 -4.66
N ALA A 54 0.75 -8.32 -5.54
CA ALA A 54 0.96 -7.34 -6.61
C ALA A 54 1.31 -5.95 -6.05
N ALA A 55 0.60 -5.50 -5.01
CA ALA A 55 0.89 -4.25 -4.31
C ALA A 55 2.29 -4.25 -3.69
N SER A 56 2.63 -5.30 -2.94
CA SER A 56 3.95 -5.43 -2.30
C SER A 56 5.09 -5.40 -3.32
N ASN A 57 4.94 -6.12 -4.44
CA ASN A 57 5.94 -6.13 -5.51
C ASN A 57 6.04 -4.77 -6.19
N SER A 58 4.91 -4.09 -6.43
CA SER A 58 4.89 -2.76 -7.05
C SER A 58 5.59 -1.72 -6.19
N TRP A 59 5.36 -1.75 -4.88
CA TRP A 59 6.01 -0.85 -3.93
C TRP A 59 7.50 -1.15 -3.83
N GLU A 60 7.91 -2.41 -3.69
CA GLU A 60 9.33 -2.77 -3.61
C GLU A 60 10.11 -2.37 -4.86
N LYS A 61 9.48 -2.52 -6.05
CA LYS A 61 10.07 -2.21 -7.36
C LYS A 61 10.56 -0.75 -7.49
N GLU A 62 10.07 0.17 -6.66
CA GLU A 62 10.54 1.56 -6.66
C GLU A 62 12.05 1.67 -6.43
N PHE A 63 12.65 0.78 -5.62
CA PHE A 63 14.11 0.79 -5.43
C PHE A 63 14.87 0.43 -6.70
N GLN A 64 14.32 -0.45 -7.54
CA GLN A 64 14.93 -0.85 -8.80
C GLN A 64 14.71 0.22 -9.88
N ASP A 65 13.57 0.90 -9.86
CA ASP A 65 13.21 1.89 -10.87
C ASP A 65 13.86 3.26 -10.63
N TYR A 66 13.95 3.68 -9.36
CA TYR A 66 14.42 5.03 -9.00
C TYR A 66 15.75 5.02 -8.24
N GLY A 67 16.17 3.86 -7.73
CA GLY A 67 17.41 3.71 -6.98
C GLY A 67 17.28 4.04 -5.49
N TRP A 68 18.26 3.57 -4.72
CA TRP A 68 18.41 3.89 -3.30
C TRP A 68 19.84 4.38 -3.06
N THR A 69 20.02 5.70 -2.99
CA THR A 69 21.35 6.34 -2.92
C THR A 69 21.83 6.65 -1.51
N SER A 70 20.94 6.70 -0.52
CA SER A 70 21.24 7.02 0.89
C SER A 70 20.40 6.20 1.85
N ILE A 71 21.00 5.62 2.90
CA ILE A 71 20.27 4.87 3.96
C ILE A 71 19.36 5.75 4.83
N LEU A 72 19.43 7.08 4.67
CA LEU A 72 18.55 8.04 5.31
C LEU A 72 17.54 8.54 4.28
N LEU A 73 16.27 8.58 4.68
CA LEU A 73 15.20 9.20 3.89
C LEU A 73 15.20 10.71 4.14
N ASP A 74 15.91 11.46 3.29
CA ASP A 74 15.79 12.92 3.22
C ASP A 74 14.69 13.34 2.23
N GLU A 75 14.40 14.63 2.15
CA GLU A 75 13.35 15.14 1.26
C GLU A 75 13.58 14.83 -0.21
N ASP A 76 14.82 14.88 -0.68
CA ASP A 76 15.16 14.64 -2.09
C ASP A 76 14.98 13.16 -2.43
N THR A 77 15.42 12.28 -1.53
CA THR A 77 15.21 10.84 -1.62
C THR A 77 13.72 10.51 -1.57
N PHE A 78 12.94 11.15 -0.70
CA PHE A 78 11.49 10.95 -0.66
C PHE A 78 10.81 11.38 -1.97
N LYS A 79 11.18 12.54 -2.51
CA LYS A 79 10.66 13.07 -3.78
C LYS A 79 11.08 12.24 -5.01
N SER A 80 12.04 11.33 -4.87
CA SER A 80 12.44 10.42 -5.96
C SER A 80 11.38 9.37 -6.32
N GLY A 81 10.36 9.18 -5.47
CA GLY A 81 9.28 8.23 -5.70
C GLY A 81 9.48 6.86 -5.04
N ILE A 82 10.39 6.73 -4.08
CA ILE A 82 10.64 5.50 -3.31
C ILE A 82 9.88 5.43 -1.97
N GLY A 83 8.83 6.25 -1.81
CA GLY A 83 8.11 6.39 -0.55
C GLY A 83 7.50 5.08 -0.06
N HIS A 84 6.94 4.27 -0.97
CA HIS A 84 6.33 3.01 -0.57
C HIS A 84 7.39 1.97 -0.19
N ALA A 85 8.46 1.87 -0.98
CA ALA A 85 9.55 0.94 -0.72
C ALA A 85 10.27 1.25 0.61
N THR A 86 10.49 2.53 0.90
CA THR A 86 11.12 2.96 2.16
C THR A 86 10.25 2.67 3.37
N GLN A 87 8.92 2.81 3.26
CA GLN A 87 7.99 2.35 4.31
C GLN A 87 8.09 0.83 4.54
N MET A 88 8.21 0.02 3.48
CA MET A 88 8.38 -1.44 3.61
C MET A 88 9.72 -1.82 4.27
N ALA A 89 10.77 -1.03 4.04
CA ALA A 89 12.11 -1.26 4.57
C ALA A 89 12.41 -0.50 5.88
N TRP A 90 11.43 0.18 6.47
CA TRP A 90 11.65 1.03 7.64
C TRP A 90 12.07 0.19 8.86
N ALA A 91 13.28 0.43 9.36
CA ALA A 91 13.95 -0.51 10.26
C ALA A 91 13.25 -0.72 11.61
N GLU A 92 12.51 0.30 12.07
CA GLU A 92 11.81 0.34 13.36
C GLU A 92 10.35 -0.15 13.27
N THR A 93 9.76 -0.11 12.08
CA THR A 93 8.44 -0.67 11.81
C THR A 93 8.50 -2.19 11.94
N ASN A 94 7.50 -2.77 12.60
CA ASN A 94 7.39 -4.23 12.73
C ASN A 94 5.95 -4.74 12.74
N LEU A 95 4.96 -3.85 12.66
CA LEU A 95 3.55 -4.18 12.60
C LEU A 95 3.00 -3.75 11.26
N VAL A 96 2.25 -4.63 10.60
CA VAL A 96 1.54 -4.34 9.36
C VAL A 96 0.16 -4.95 9.40
N GLY A 97 -0.82 -4.24 8.84
CA GLY A 97 -2.14 -4.79 8.56
C GLY A 97 -2.70 -4.14 7.31
N CYS A 98 -3.34 -4.94 6.45
CA CYS A 98 -3.78 -4.49 5.14
C CYS A 98 -5.27 -4.78 4.92
N GLY A 99 -5.88 -3.95 4.07
CA GLY A 99 -7.21 -4.14 3.52
C GLY A 99 -7.19 -4.19 2.00
N VAL A 100 -8.15 -4.90 1.42
CA VAL A 100 -8.34 -4.98 -0.03
C VAL A 100 -9.82 -4.86 -0.39
N LYS A 101 -10.13 -4.17 -1.49
CA LYS A 101 -11.50 -4.02 -1.98
C LYS A 101 -11.54 -4.00 -3.50
N ASN A 102 -12.46 -4.77 -4.07
CA ASN A 102 -12.97 -4.51 -5.41
C ASN A 102 -13.93 -3.31 -5.34
N CYS A 103 -13.50 -2.19 -5.92
CA CYS A 103 -14.23 -0.92 -5.96
C CYS A 103 -15.23 -0.82 -7.11
N GLY A 104 -15.37 -1.88 -7.90
CA GLY A 104 -16.27 -1.91 -9.05
C GLY A 104 -15.69 -1.13 -10.23
N LYS A 105 -16.59 -0.71 -11.13
CA LYS A 105 -16.20 0.04 -12.32
C LYS A 105 -15.90 1.48 -11.97
N ASP A 106 -14.73 1.94 -12.40
CA ASP A 106 -14.31 3.33 -12.25
C ASP A 106 -14.62 4.11 -13.54
N SER A 107 -15.58 5.02 -13.46
CA SER A 107 -16.03 5.83 -14.60
C SER A 107 -14.96 6.80 -15.11
N THR A 108 -13.96 7.14 -14.29
CA THR A 108 -12.85 8.01 -14.67
C THR A 108 -11.76 7.27 -15.45
N MET A 109 -11.75 5.93 -15.36
CA MET A 109 -10.74 5.05 -15.94
C MET A 109 -11.37 4.10 -16.97
N ASN A 110 -12.04 4.65 -17.98
CA ASN A 110 -12.68 3.89 -19.08
C ASN A 110 -13.64 2.78 -18.61
N ASN A 111 -14.30 2.95 -17.46
CA ASN A 111 -15.17 1.94 -16.84
C ASN A 111 -14.47 0.60 -16.54
N MET A 112 -13.15 0.61 -16.34
CA MET A 112 -12.37 -0.55 -15.89
C MET A 112 -12.68 -0.87 -14.43
N TYR A 113 -12.54 -2.15 -14.05
CA TYR A 113 -12.67 -2.60 -12.67
C TYR A 113 -11.46 -2.15 -11.86
N LYS A 114 -11.69 -1.38 -10.79
CA LYS A 114 -10.70 -0.91 -9.83
C LYS A 114 -10.63 -1.86 -8.64
N VAL A 115 -9.43 -2.35 -8.33
CA VAL A 115 -9.12 -3.01 -7.05
C VAL A 115 -8.14 -2.15 -6.31
N GLN A 116 -8.37 -1.95 -5.02
CA GLN A 116 -7.53 -1.15 -4.15
C GLN A 116 -6.99 -1.99 -3.00
N VAL A 117 -5.73 -1.75 -2.66
CA VAL A 117 -5.06 -2.29 -1.47
C VAL A 117 -4.54 -1.12 -0.65
N VAL A 118 -4.76 -1.17 0.66
CA VAL A 118 -4.15 -0.24 1.62
C VAL A 118 -3.45 -1.07 2.69
N CYS A 119 -2.19 -0.80 2.97
CA CYS A 119 -1.46 -1.38 4.09
C CYS A 119 -1.05 -0.28 5.06
N GLN A 120 -1.38 -0.47 6.33
CA GLN A 120 -0.98 0.42 7.41
C GLN A 120 0.15 -0.21 8.22
N TYR A 121 1.07 0.64 8.69
CA TYR A 121 2.33 0.26 9.31
C TYR A 121 2.49 0.97 10.65
N LYS A 122 3.09 0.28 11.62
CA LYS A 122 3.39 0.88 12.91
C LYS A 122 4.69 0.32 13.51
N GLU A 123 5.34 1.15 14.31
CA GLU A 123 6.28 0.74 15.34
C GLU A 123 5.56 -0.01 16.49
N PRO A 124 6.27 -0.78 17.33
CA PRO A 124 5.68 -1.56 18.42
C PRO A 124 4.89 -0.72 19.42
#